data_AF-A0A2V6EGK2-F1
#
_entry.id   AF-A0A2V6EGK2-F1
#
_cell.length_a   1.000
_cell.length_b   1.000
_cell.length_c   1.000
_cell.angle_alpha   90.00
_cell.angle_beta   90.00
_cell.angle_gamma   90.00
#
_symmetry.space_group_name_H-M   'P 1'
#
loop_
_entity.id
_entity.type
_entity.pdbx_description
1 polymer ?
#
loop_
_entity_poly.entity_id
_entity_poly.type
_entity_poly.pdbx_seq_one_letter_code
_entity_poly.pdbx_strand_id
1 'polypeptide(L)'
;MAVGRLELMPFKGKLFGQDSSLKLGGDVMNSRDDKGTNISQTLNLLVNADGSLSPYVLPGADERTAWSADAWLTVGPFDLIGEYLAEDVDGRTVAGHPPGFADFDPSGWYVQGSYFIIPKKLQAVVKWESLEPDQVDDDNIHSITAGLNYYIHGDSIKLMANYVHTWSDFRAAHPQFGEDEFDEFIARVQVMF
;
A
#
# COMPACT_ATOMS: atom_id res chain seq x y z
N MET A 1 -11.50 -18.29 -5.43
CA MET A 1 -10.36 -17.38 -5.65
C MET A 1 -9.32 -18.04 -6.54
N ALA A 2 -8.82 -17.31 -7.52
CA ALA A 2 -7.66 -17.63 -8.34
C ALA A 2 -6.69 -16.44 -8.31
N VAL A 3 -5.40 -16.71 -8.18
CA VAL A 3 -4.34 -15.70 -8.15
C VAL A 3 -3.20 -16.17 -9.03
N GLY A 4 -2.62 -15.25 -9.81
CA GLY A 4 -1.43 -15.48 -10.62
C GLY A 4 -0.45 -14.33 -10.45
N ARG A 5 0.85 -14.67 -10.37
CA ARG A 5 1.96 -13.72 -10.35
C ARG A 5 2.93 -14.02 -11.46
N LEU A 6 3.41 -12.99 -12.14
CA LEU A 6 4.57 -13.05 -13.02
C LEU A 6 5.67 -12.17 -12.42
N GLU A 7 6.88 -12.71 -12.31
CA GLU A 7 8.07 -11.96 -11.91
C GLU A 7 9.19 -12.15 -12.94
N LEU A 8 9.83 -11.05 -13.31
CA LEU A 8 10.92 -11.00 -14.28
C LEU A 8 12.09 -10.22 -13.69
N MET A 9 13.32 -10.67 -13.94
CA MET A 9 14.54 -9.92 -13.64
C MET A 9 15.27 -9.60 -14.95
N PRO A 10 14.78 -8.61 -15.74
CA PRO A 10 15.37 -8.30 -17.04
C PRO A 10 16.81 -7.81 -16.96
N PHE A 11 17.25 -7.32 -15.80
CA PHE A 11 18.62 -6.86 -15.60
C PHE A 11 19.19 -7.33 -14.28
N LYS A 12 20.41 -7.87 -14.35
CA LYS A 12 21.30 -8.15 -13.22
C LYS A 12 22.74 -7.95 -13.69
N GLY A 13 23.46 -7.03 -13.08
CA GLY A 13 24.80 -6.69 -13.52
C GLY A 13 25.39 -5.55 -12.71
N LYS A 14 26.08 -4.63 -13.38
CA LYS A 14 26.65 -3.45 -12.74
C LYS A 14 26.20 -2.16 -13.39
N LEU A 15 25.78 -1.20 -12.58
CA LEU A 15 25.58 0.20 -12.98
C LEU A 15 26.55 1.05 -12.16
N PHE A 16 27.30 1.94 -12.82
CA PHE A 16 28.30 2.81 -12.16
C PHE A 16 29.31 2.04 -11.27
N GLY A 17 29.65 0.80 -11.67
CA GLY A 17 30.54 -0.09 -10.92
C GLY A 17 29.93 -0.77 -9.69
N GLN A 18 28.69 -0.42 -9.34
CA GLN A 18 27.92 -1.02 -8.25
C GLN A 18 27.15 -2.24 -8.74
N ASP A 19 26.99 -3.26 -7.90
CA ASP A 19 26.07 -4.36 -8.19
C ASP A 19 24.64 -3.82 -8.31
N SER A 20 23.90 -4.28 -9.31
CA SER A 20 22.60 -3.70 -9.65
C SER A 20 21.65 -4.73 -10.24
N SER A 21 20.36 -4.53 -10.02
CA SER A 21 19.30 -5.36 -10.60
C SER A 21 18.03 -4.56 -10.83
N LEU A 22 17.27 -4.96 -11.83
CA LEU A 22 15.88 -4.54 -12.04
C LEU A 22 15.01 -5.79 -12.00
N LYS A 23 14.02 -5.78 -11.13
CA LYS A 23 12.91 -6.74 -11.12
C LYS A 23 11.62 -6.02 -11.50
N LEU A 24 10.76 -6.74 -12.19
CA LEU A 24 9.41 -6.32 -12.55
C LEU A 24 8.46 -7.44 -12.13
N GLY A 25 7.36 -7.09 -11.49
CA GLY A 25 6.32 -8.01 -11.10
C GLY A 25 4.95 -7.53 -11.57
N GLY A 26 4.02 -8.46 -11.65
CA GLY A 26 2.61 -8.15 -11.81
C GLY A 26 1.76 -9.31 -11.33
N ASP A 27 0.65 -8.98 -10.70
CA ASP A 27 -0.31 -9.93 -10.18
C ASP A 27 -1.67 -9.74 -10.84
N VAL A 28 -2.43 -10.83 -10.90
CA VAL A 28 -3.86 -10.81 -11.21
C VAL A 28 -4.57 -11.71 -10.21
N MET A 29 -5.70 -11.24 -9.73
CA MET A 29 -6.57 -11.94 -8.79
C MET A 29 -8.00 -11.90 -9.31
N ASN A 30 -8.70 -13.00 -9.15
CA ASN A 30 -10.15 -13.08 -9.32
C ASN A 30 -10.71 -13.83 -8.11
N SER A 31 -11.67 -13.24 -7.41
CA SER A 31 -12.32 -13.90 -6.27
C SER A 31 -13.82 -13.67 -6.27
N ARG A 32 -14.49 -14.53 -5.52
CA ARG A 32 -15.95 -14.57 -5.42
C ARG A 32 -16.25 -15.02 -4.01
N ASP A 33 -16.67 -14.08 -3.19
CA ASP A 33 -16.53 -14.19 -1.75
C ASP A 33 -17.86 -13.93 -1.05
N ASP A 34 -18.13 -14.68 0.02
CA ASP A 34 -19.34 -14.48 0.81
C ASP A 34 -19.13 -13.33 1.81
N LYS A 35 -20.25 -12.81 2.33
CA LYS A 35 -20.26 -11.68 3.26
C LYS A 35 -19.22 -11.80 4.38
N GLY A 36 -18.49 -10.70 4.61
CA GLY A 36 -17.51 -10.60 5.69
C GLY A 36 -16.14 -11.20 5.35
N THR A 37 -15.95 -11.70 4.13
CA THR A 37 -14.64 -12.10 3.64
C THR A 37 -13.79 -10.84 3.44
N ASN A 38 -12.69 -10.75 4.18
CA ASN A 38 -11.70 -9.68 4.04
C ASN A 38 -10.39 -10.30 3.57
N ILE A 39 -10.01 -10.03 2.31
CA ILE A 39 -8.82 -10.61 1.68
C ILE A 39 -7.64 -9.64 1.74
N SER A 40 -7.88 -8.37 2.04
CA SER A 40 -6.83 -7.37 2.22
C SER A 40 -7.20 -6.36 3.31
N GLN A 41 -6.41 -6.37 4.39
CA GLN A 41 -6.53 -5.43 5.50
C GLN A 41 -6.12 -3.99 5.12
N THR A 42 -5.41 -3.82 3.99
CA THR A 42 -4.84 -2.54 3.55
C THR A 42 -5.59 -1.87 2.41
N LEU A 43 -6.53 -2.55 1.76
CA LEU A 43 -7.17 -2.03 0.52
C LEU A 43 -8.66 -1.73 0.64
N ASN A 44 -9.28 -2.16 1.73
CA ASN A 44 -10.66 -1.81 2.00
C ASN A 44 -10.59 -0.80 3.14
N LEU A 45 -10.35 0.47 2.81
CA LEU A 45 -10.44 1.60 3.74
C LEU A 45 -11.80 2.27 3.51
N LEU A 46 -12.55 2.55 4.58
CA LEU A 46 -13.83 3.24 4.51
C LEU A 46 -13.65 4.68 4.97
N VAL A 47 -14.08 5.62 4.13
CA VAL A 47 -14.37 7.00 4.55
C VAL A 47 -15.77 7.04 5.14
N ASN A 48 -15.85 7.29 6.45
CA ASN A 48 -17.12 7.39 7.16
C ASN A 48 -17.82 8.71 6.84
N ALA A 49 -19.12 8.78 7.11
CA ALA A 49 -19.94 9.97 6.88
C ALA A 49 -19.47 11.21 7.66
N ASP A 50 -18.65 11.03 8.71
CA ASP A 50 -18.04 12.10 9.49
C ASP A 50 -16.60 12.42 9.07
N GLY A 51 -16.12 11.84 7.96
CA GLY A 51 -14.76 11.99 7.43
C GLY A 51 -13.70 11.17 8.15
N SER A 52 -14.05 10.38 9.17
CA SER A 52 -13.09 9.47 9.82
C SER A 52 -12.79 8.24 8.95
N LEU A 53 -11.61 7.66 9.12
CA LEU A 53 -11.19 6.46 8.40
C LEU A 53 -11.40 5.20 9.25
N SER A 54 -11.84 4.12 8.63
CA SER A 54 -11.98 2.82 9.31
C SER A 54 -11.71 1.65 8.37
N PRO A 55 -11.32 0.46 8.87
CA PRO A 55 -11.26 -0.73 8.04
C PRO A 55 -12.64 -1.03 7.43
N TYR A 56 -12.69 -1.20 6.12
CA TYR A 56 -13.89 -1.56 5.40
C TYR A 56 -14.04 -3.08 5.33
N VAL A 57 -15.14 -3.57 5.91
CA VAL A 57 -15.57 -4.96 5.80
C VAL A 57 -16.75 -4.98 4.86
N LEU A 58 -16.65 -5.74 3.76
CA LEU A 58 -17.73 -5.80 2.79
C LEU A 58 -19.06 -6.23 3.45
N PRO A 59 -20.13 -5.44 3.30
CA PRO A 59 -21.39 -5.67 3.99
C PRO A 59 -22.22 -6.80 3.35
N GLY A 60 -21.87 -7.21 2.12
CA GLY A 60 -22.52 -8.26 1.33
C GLY A 60 -21.52 -9.21 0.68
N ALA A 61 -22.03 -10.17 -0.07
CA ALA A 61 -21.22 -11.04 -0.92
C ALA A 61 -20.79 -10.29 -2.19
N ASP A 62 -19.66 -10.67 -2.76
CA ASP A 62 -18.96 -9.87 -3.76
C ASP A 62 -18.17 -10.73 -4.78
N GLU A 63 -17.86 -10.12 -5.91
CA GLU A 63 -16.93 -10.62 -6.92
C GLU A 63 -15.84 -9.55 -7.10
N ARG A 64 -14.58 -9.98 -7.13
CA ARG A 64 -13.45 -9.05 -7.22
C ARG A 64 -12.54 -9.46 -8.36
N THR A 65 -12.10 -8.47 -9.12
CA THR A 65 -10.96 -8.61 -10.03
C THR A 65 -9.91 -7.59 -9.63
N ALA A 66 -8.69 -8.03 -9.33
CA ALA A 66 -7.61 -7.12 -9.00
C ALA A 66 -6.39 -7.40 -9.85
N TRP A 67 -5.59 -6.36 -10.09
CA TRP A 67 -4.27 -6.49 -10.69
C TRP A 67 -3.30 -5.52 -10.06
N SER A 68 -2.01 -5.85 -10.15
CA SER A 68 -0.94 -4.99 -9.69
C SER A 68 0.23 -5.01 -10.66
N ALA A 69 1.06 -3.98 -10.59
CA ALA A 69 2.36 -3.93 -11.22
C ALA A 69 3.39 -3.39 -10.24
N ASP A 70 4.53 -4.05 -10.14
CA ASP A 70 5.63 -3.67 -9.26
C ASP A 70 6.96 -3.59 -10.01
N ALA A 71 7.83 -2.70 -9.55
CA ALA A 71 9.20 -2.58 -10.05
C ALA A 71 10.15 -2.36 -8.88
N TRP A 72 11.27 -3.08 -8.90
CA TRP A 72 12.33 -2.95 -7.91
C TRP A 72 13.68 -2.77 -8.60
N LEU A 73 14.25 -1.58 -8.46
CA LEU A 73 15.60 -1.24 -8.87
C LEU A 73 16.53 -1.21 -7.65
N THR A 74 17.62 -1.96 -7.72
CA THR A 74 18.73 -1.89 -6.76
C THR A 74 19.98 -1.40 -7.48
N VAL A 75 20.69 -0.43 -6.90
CA VAL A 75 22.00 0.06 -7.37
C VAL A 75 22.91 0.28 -6.17
N GLY A 76 23.76 -0.70 -5.86
CA GLY A 76 24.67 -0.65 -4.72
C GLY A 76 23.92 -0.45 -3.39
N PRO A 77 24.15 0.65 -2.64
CA PRO A 77 23.46 0.93 -1.38
C PRO A 77 22.05 1.51 -1.55
N PHE A 78 21.61 1.77 -2.78
CA PHE A 78 20.32 2.38 -3.11
C PHE A 78 19.31 1.34 -3.58
N ASP A 79 18.08 1.46 -3.10
CA ASP A 79 16.90 0.75 -3.62
C ASP A 79 15.81 1.76 -3.99
N LEU A 80 15.10 1.49 -5.09
CA LEU A 80 13.87 2.16 -5.49
C LEU A 80 12.83 1.10 -5.80
N ILE A 81 11.68 1.20 -5.14
CA ILE A 81 10.54 0.31 -5.31
C ILE A 81 9.35 1.16 -5.71
N GLY A 82 8.57 0.71 -6.67
CA GLY A 82 7.27 1.28 -6.99
C GLY A 82 6.25 0.16 -7.18
N GLU A 83 5.04 0.39 -6.71
CA GLU A 83 3.92 -0.53 -6.84
C GLU A 83 2.65 0.25 -7.14
N TYR A 84 1.84 -0.29 -8.03
CA TYR A 84 0.48 0.16 -8.31
C TYR A 84 -0.44 -1.06 -8.20
N LEU A 85 -1.64 -0.84 -7.69
CA LEU A 85 -2.71 -1.83 -7.65
C LEU A 85 -4.04 -1.16 -8.01
N ALA A 86 -4.93 -1.95 -8.61
CA ALA A 86 -6.32 -1.60 -8.80
C ALA A 86 -7.18 -2.85 -8.64
N GLU A 87 -8.40 -2.65 -8.17
CA GLU A 87 -9.40 -3.68 -7.98
C GLU A 87 -10.75 -3.16 -8.47
N ASP A 88 -11.55 -4.03 -9.07
CA ASP A 88 -12.97 -3.83 -9.35
C ASP A 88 -13.73 -4.67 -8.31
N VAL A 89 -14.60 -4.05 -7.50
CA VAL A 89 -15.38 -4.73 -6.45
C VAL A 89 -16.87 -4.66 -6.76
N ASP A 90 -17.42 -5.77 -7.23
CA ASP A 90 -18.82 -5.89 -7.60
C ASP A 90 -19.65 -6.58 -6.51
N GLY A 91 -20.75 -5.95 -6.14
CA GLY A 91 -21.73 -6.56 -5.26
C GLY A 91 -22.48 -7.73 -5.92
N ARG A 92 -22.53 -8.89 -5.26
CA ARG A 92 -23.24 -10.06 -5.80
C ARG A 92 -24.68 -10.18 -5.34
N THR A 93 -25.56 -10.50 -6.30
CA THR A 93 -26.89 -11.01 -6.00
C THR A 93 -26.79 -12.44 -5.47
N VAL A 94 -27.30 -12.68 -4.26
CA VAL A 94 -27.32 -14.01 -3.62
C VAL A 94 -28.75 -14.38 -3.26
N ALA A 95 -29.19 -15.57 -3.69
CA ALA A 95 -30.54 -16.08 -3.45
C ALA A 95 -31.68 -15.11 -3.83
N GLY A 96 -31.47 -14.29 -4.88
CA GLY A 96 -32.45 -13.32 -5.37
C GLY A 96 -32.51 -12.01 -4.56
N HIS A 97 -31.63 -11.83 -3.56
CA HIS A 97 -31.46 -10.55 -2.88
C HIS A 97 -30.45 -9.68 -3.64
N PRO A 98 -30.78 -8.41 -3.94
CA PRO A 98 -29.85 -7.51 -4.60
C PRO A 98 -28.60 -7.25 -3.73
N PRO A 99 -27.50 -6.78 -4.33
CA PRO A 99 -26.29 -6.44 -3.59
C PRO A 99 -26.56 -5.42 -2.47
N GLY A 100 -25.81 -5.55 -1.37
CA GLY A 100 -25.97 -4.74 -0.17
C GLY A 100 -25.14 -3.45 -0.15
N PHE A 101 -24.36 -3.20 -1.20
CA PHE A 101 -23.50 -2.04 -1.38
C PHE A 101 -23.38 -1.73 -2.88
N ALA A 102 -22.98 -0.50 -3.21
CA ALA A 102 -22.68 -0.12 -4.58
C ALA A 102 -21.30 -0.66 -4.99
N ASP A 103 -21.13 -0.96 -6.27
CA ASP A 103 -19.84 -1.35 -6.83
C ASP A 103 -18.84 -0.17 -6.69
N PHE A 104 -17.56 -0.48 -6.52
CA PHE A 104 -16.49 0.50 -6.35
C PHE A 104 -15.14 -0.06 -6.80
N ASP A 105 -14.23 0.82 -7.26
CA ASP A 105 -13.01 0.45 -7.95
C ASP A 105 -11.75 0.99 -7.22
N PRO A 106 -11.36 0.42 -6.06
CA PRO A 106 -10.29 0.99 -5.27
C PRO A 106 -8.94 0.83 -5.98
N SER A 107 -8.12 1.87 -5.90
CA SER A 107 -6.78 1.89 -6.50
C SER A 107 -5.75 2.50 -5.56
N GLY A 108 -4.48 2.19 -5.77
CA GLY A 108 -3.44 2.75 -4.94
C GLY A 108 -2.04 2.53 -5.49
N TRP A 109 -1.11 3.32 -5.01
CA TRP A 109 0.29 3.19 -5.37
C TRP A 109 1.21 3.66 -4.26
N TYR A 110 2.44 3.20 -4.29
CA TYR A 110 3.53 3.84 -3.57
C TYR A 110 4.81 3.84 -4.39
N VAL A 111 5.67 4.80 -4.08
CA VAL A 111 7.07 4.82 -4.49
C VAL A 111 7.93 4.98 -3.25
N GLN A 112 8.89 4.07 -3.06
CA GLN A 112 9.79 4.04 -1.94
C GLN A 112 11.25 4.03 -2.40
N GLY A 113 12.01 5.03 -1.96
CA GLY A 113 13.46 5.06 -2.08
C GLY A 113 14.12 4.71 -0.75
N SER A 114 15.21 3.97 -0.78
CA SER A 114 16.04 3.76 0.40
C SER A 114 17.53 3.82 0.07
N TYR A 115 18.34 4.22 1.05
CA TYR A 115 19.79 4.34 0.87
C TYR A 115 20.53 4.01 2.16
N PHE A 116 21.50 3.10 2.10
CA PHE A 116 22.42 2.86 3.21
C PHE A 116 23.45 3.99 3.34
N ILE A 117 23.17 4.94 4.23
CA ILE A 117 24.09 6.02 4.60
C ILE A 117 25.37 5.46 5.24
N ILE A 118 25.22 4.50 6.14
CA ILE A 118 26.34 3.72 6.69
C ILE A 118 26.13 2.28 6.23
N PRO A 119 27.05 1.70 5.43
CA PRO A 119 26.89 0.37 4.87
C PRO A 119 26.47 -0.65 5.93
N LYS A 120 25.31 -1.30 5.71
CA LYS A 120 24.75 -2.36 6.56
C LYS A 120 24.42 -1.95 8.02
N LYS A 121 24.45 -0.66 8.34
CA LYS A 121 24.21 -0.15 9.71
C LYS A 121 23.11 0.90 9.78
N LEU A 122 23.09 1.86 8.86
CA LEU A 122 22.13 2.95 8.87
C LEU A 122 21.57 3.16 7.48
N GLN A 123 20.26 3.06 7.35
CA GLN A 123 19.52 3.26 6.11
C GLN A 123 18.49 4.37 6.30
N ALA A 124 18.42 5.29 5.35
CA ALA A 124 17.31 6.23 5.22
C ALA A 124 16.29 5.71 4.22
N VAL A 125 15.02 5.99 4.49
CA VAL A 125 13.87 5.58 3.67
C VAL A 125 12.98 6.79 3.47
N VAL A 126 12.49 6.97 2.24
CA VAL A 126 11.39 7.87 1.93
C VAL A 126 10.35 7.10 1.14
N LYS A 127 9.08 7.21 1.52
CA LYS A 127 7.95 6.63 0.78
C LYS A 127 6.91 7.71 0.53
N TRP A 128 6.37 7.76 -0.67
CA TRP A 128 5.16 8.53 -0.99
C TRP A 128 4.12 7.56 -1.51
N GLU A 129 2.90 7.64 -1.00
CA GLU A 129 1.81 6.73 -1.32
C GLU A 129 0.47 7.46 -1.43
N SER A 130 -0.45 6.86 -2.18
CA SER A 130 -1.84 7.28 -2.33
C SER A 130 -2.72 6.04 -2.37
N LEU A 131 -3.90 6.14 -1.76
CA LEU A 131 -4.98 5.16 -1.83
C LEU A 131 -6.27 5.89 -2.16
N GLU A 132 -7.00 5.38 -3.15
CA GLU A 132 -8.33 5.81 -3.57
C GLU A 132 -9.30 4.67 -3.27
N PRO A 133 -10.13 4.80 -2.23
CA PRO A 133 -11.17 3.80 -1.94
C PRO A 133 -12.29 3.75 -2.99
N ASP A 134 -12.56 4.84 -3.71
CA ASP A 134 -13.64 4.97 -4.71
C ASP A 134 -15.06 4.71 -4.14
N GLN A 135 -15.29 5.10 -2.88
CA GLN A 135 -16.55 4.89 -2.18
C GLN A 135 -17.38 6.16 -2.07
N VAL A 136 -16.72 7.32 -2.04
CA VAL A 136 -17.33 8.65 -2.07
C VAL A 136 -16.48 9.59 -2.93
N ASP A 137 -17.08 10.70 -3.38
CA ASP A 137 -16.37 11.69 -4.19
C ASP A 137 -15.14 12.26 -3.46
N ASP A 138 -14.03 12.40 -4.18
CA ASP A 138 -12.75 12.96 -3.73
C ASP A 138 -12.16 12.23 -2.50
N ASP A 139 -12.25 10.90 -2.43
CA ASP A 139 -11.88 10.13 -1.24
C ASP A 139 -10.43 9.66 -1.13
N ASN A 140 -9.53 10.22 -1.93
CA ASN A 140 -8.12 9.87 -1.88
C ASN A 140 -7.48 10.21 -0.52
N ILE A 141 -6.64 9.30 -0.04
CA ILE A 141 -5.75 9.51 1.10
C ILE A 141 -4.31 9.36 0.62
N HIS A 142 -3.49 10.36 0.95
CA HIS A 142 -2.09 10.42 0.57
C HIS A 142 -1.21 10.41 1.81
N SER A 143 0.02 9.88 1.69
CA SER A 143 0.98 9.94 2.79
C SER A 143 2.41 10.04 2.30
N ILE A 144 3.22 10.84 2.98
CA ILE A 144 4.69 10.83 2.84
C ILE A 144 5.32 10.35 4.15
N THR A 145 6.18 9.34 4.04
CA THR A 145 6.93 8.78 5.16
C THR A 145 8.41 9.11 5.00
N ALA A 146 9.04 9.63 6.05
CA ALA A 146 10.49 9.74 6.19
C ALA A 146 10.95 8.83 7.34
N GLY A 147 11.88 7.92 7.05
CA GLY A 147 12.27 6.85 7.97
C GLY A 147 13.77 6.64 8.10
N LEU A 148 14.19 6.12 9.25
CA LEU A 148 15.54 5.66 9.54
C LEU A 148 15.51 4.23 10.11
N ASN A 149 16.33 3.36 9.54
CA ASN A 149 16.56 2.01 10.04
C ASN A 149 18.01 1.88 10.55
N TYR A 150 18.16 1.48 11.81
CA TYR A 150 19.45 1.18 12.42
C TYR A 150 19.60 -0.31 12.71
N TYR A 151 20.53 -0.95 12.02
CA TYR A 151 20.79 -2.38 12.05
C TYR A 151 21.85 -2.70 13.10
N ILE A 152 21.42 -3.23 14.23
CA ILE A 152 22.29 -3.64 15.35
C ILE A 152 22.95 -4.97 15.01
N HIS A 153 22.17 -5.91 14.45
CA HIS A 153 22.65 -7.22 14.03
C HIS A 153 21.91 -7.71 12.79
N GLY A 154 22.27 -7.16 11.62
CA GLY A 154 21.57 -7.44 10.37
C GLY A 154 20.06 -7.27 10.52
N ASP A 155 19.26 -8.12 9.88
CA ASP A 155 17.80 -8.12 10.02
C ASP A 155 17.28 -8.80 11.30
N SER A 156 18.16 -9.42 12.09
CA SER A 156 17.78 -10.07 13.35
C SER A 156 17.44 -9.05 14.43
N ILE A 157 18.19 -7.94 14.52
CA ILE A 157 17.94 -6.87 15.49
C ILE A 157 18.08 -5.51 14.81
N LYS A 158 16.98 -4.77 14.73
CA LYS A 158 16.97 -3.42 14.17
C LYS A 158 15.99 -2.48 14.87
N LEU A 159 16.35 -1.20 14.90
CA LEU A 159 15.51 -0.09 15.33
C LEU A 159 15.01 0.64 14.09
N MET A 160 13.75 1.06 14.10
CA MET A 160 13.12 1.79 13.01
C MET A 160 12.38 2.98 13.60
N ALA A 161 12.53 4.15 12.99
CA ALA A 161 11.83 5.36 13.37
C ALA A 161 11.31 6.05 12.11
N ASN A 162 10.01 6.32 12.07
CA ASN A 162 9.32 6.94 10.96
C ASN A 162 8.58 8.19 11.44
N TYR A 163 8.64 9.23 10.62
CA TYR A 163 7.67 10.32 10.60
C TYR A 163 6.75 10.10 9.39
N VAL A 164 5.45 10.20 9.58
CA VAL A 164 4.43 10.07 8.53
C VAL A 164 3.58 11.33 8.56
N HIS A 165 3.41 11.94 7.40
CA HIS A 165 2.46 13.02 7.19
C HIS A 165 1.39 12.53 6.21
N THR A 166 0.13 12.61 6.61
CA THR A 166 -1.02 12.08 5.86
C THR A 166 -2.03 13.19 5.63
N TRP A 167 -2.62 13.24 4.44
CA TRP A 167 -3.71 14.16 4.12
C TRP A 167 -4.82 13.48 3.32
N SER A 168 -6.05 14.00 3.45
CA SER A 168 -7.27 13.45 2.86
C SER A 168 -7.96 14.48 1.98
N ASP A 169 -8.16 14.14 0.71
CA ASP A 169 -8.85 15.01 -0.25
C ASP A 169 -10.33 15.18 0.16
N PHE A 170 -10.95 14.14 0.73
CA PHE A 170 -12.34 14.20 1.19
C PHE A 170 -12.53 15.26 2.27
N ARG A 171 -11.63 15.30 3.26
CA ARG A 171 -11.71 16.28 4.36
C ARG A 171 -11.34 17.67 3.88
N ALA A 172 -10.45 17.81 2.89
CA ALA A 172 -10.18 19.09 2.23
C ALA A 172 -11.43 19.65 1.53
N ALA A 173 -12.20 18.79 0.85
CA ALA A 173 -13.48 19.14 0.24
C ALA A 173 -14.62 19.37 1.27
N HIS A 174 -14.50 18.78 2.46
CA HIS A 174 -15.50 18.82 3.52
C HIS A 174 -14.92 19.33 4.86
N PRO A 175 -14.51 20.62 4.94
CA PRO A 175 -13.77 21.16 6.08
C PRO A 175 -14.57 21.17 7.40
N GLN A 176 -15.89 20.99 7.35
CA GLN A 176 -16.72 20.80 8.54
C GLN A 176 -16.33 19.56 9.37
N PHE A 177 -15.60 18.61 8.78
CA PHE A 177 -15.13 17.40 9.44
C PHE A 177 -13.74 17.55 10.09
N GLY A 178 -13.19 18.76 10.17
CA GLY A 178 -11.94 19.08 10.86
C GLY A 178 -10.71 19.10 9.92
N GLU A 179 -9.52 19.06 10.52
CA GLU A 179 -8.24 19.14 9.79
C GLU A 179 -8.08 18.00 8.78
N ASP A 180 -7.76 18.32 7.54
CA ASP A 180 -7.58 17.38 6.44
C ASP A 180 -6.25 16.62 6.47
N GLU A 181 -5.33 17.04 7.34
CA GLU A 181 -3.99 16.48 7.50
C GLU A 181 -3.68 16.08 8.95
N PHE A 182 -2.73 15.16 9.13
CA PHE A 182 -2.18 14.81 10.44
C PHE A 182 -0.77 14.21 10.34
N ASP A 183 -0.06 14.21 11.48
CA ASP A 183 1.30 13.71 11.61
C ASP A 183 1.39 12.54 12.61
N GLU A 184 2.21 11.54 12.29
CA GLU A 184 2.51 10.41 13.17
C GLU A 184 4.02 10.18 13.33
N PHE A 185 4.43 9.82 14.54
CA PHE A 185 5.78 9.34 14.83
C PHE A 185 5.72 7.89 15.31
N ILE A 186 6.32 6.99 14.54
CA ILE A 186 6.27 5.55 14.79
C ILE A 186 7.68 5.04 15.06
N ALA A 187 7.92 4.49 16.25
CA ALA A 187 9.16 3.81 16.59
C ALA A 187 8.90 2.30 16.74
N ARG A 188 9.80 1.48 16.19
CA ARG A 188 9.71 0.02 16.27
C ARG A 188 11.07 -0.60 16.60
N VAL A 189 11.05 -1.59 17.49
CA VAL A 189 12.16 -2.52 17.70
C VAL A 189 11.76 -3.85 17.09
N GLN A 190 12.56 -4.38 16.18
CA GLN A 190 12.40 -5.72 15.63
C GLN A 190 13.45 -6.66 16.23
N VAL A 191 12.98 -7.82 16.68
CA VAL A 191 13.82 -8.94 17.14
C VAL A 191 13.33 -10.20 16.44
N MET A 192 14.21 -10.85 15.67
CA MET A 192 13.99 -12.13 15.01
C MET A 192 15.06 -13.13 15.45
N PHE A 193 14.66 -14.37 15.72
CA PHE A 193 15.50 -15.48 16.18
C PHE A 193 15.37 -16.70 15.25
#